data_AF-A0A7C4ETX0-F1
#
_entry.id   AF-A0A7C4ETX0-F1
#
_cell.length_a   1.000
_cell.length_b   1.000
_cell.length_c   1.000
_cell.angle_alpha   90.00
_cell.angle_beta   90.00
_cell.angle_gamma   90.00
#
_symmetry.space_group_name_H-M   'P 1'
#
loop_
_entity.id
_entity.type
_entity.pdbx_description
1 polymer ?
#
loop_
_entity_poly.entity_id
_entity_poly.type
_entity_poly.pdbx_seq_one_letter_code
_entity_poly.pdbx_strand_id
1 'polypeptide(L)' 'MFQIVKQTAGNRGAFVRLVRLDSDDYAVIVRNPEDGRLHHRYIGPDQTKADEVFDQESSLLEKESAEER' A
#
# COMPACT_ATOMS: atom_id res chain seq x y z
N MET A 1 -10.76 -4.30 -8.18
CA MET A 1 -11.05 -3.96 -6.77
C MET A 1 -10.05 -4.74 -5.95
N PHE A 2 -9.16 -4.06 -5.23
CA PHE A 2 -8.10 -4.71 -4.46
C PHE A 2 -8.59 -5.07 -3.04
N GLN A 3 -7.88 -5.99 -2.40
CA GLN A 3 -8.20 -6.44 -1.04
C GLN A 3 -6.94 -6.44 -0.18
N ILE A 4 -7.03 -5.85 1.02
CA ILE A 4 -5.99 -6.04 2.03
C ILE A 4 -6.05 -7.49 2.51
N VAL A 5 -5.01 -8.26 2.21
CA VAL A 5 -4.89 -9.66 2.61
C VAL A 5 -4.36 -9.77 4.02
N LYS A 6 -3.36 -8.95 4.35
CA LYS A 6 -2.73 -8.95 5.66
C LYS A 6 -2.12 -7.58 5.95
N GLN A 7 -2.23 -7.13 7.20
CA GLN A 7 -1.52 -5.96 7.69
C GLN A 7 -0.81 -6.31 9.00
N THR A 8 0.41 -5.81 9.16
CA THR A 8 1.13 -5.84 10.42
C THR A 8 1.53 -4.41 10.75
N ALA A 9 1.00 -3.89 11.85
CA ALA A 9 1.37 -2.58 12.36
C ALA A 9 2.71 -2.66 13.10
N GLY A 10 3.49 -1.60 12.98
CA GLY A 10 4.72 -1.35 13.72
C GLY A 10 4.62 -0.08 14.55
N ASN A 11 5.75 0.35 15.08
CA ASN A 11 5.83 1.57 15.90
C ASN A 11 5.67 2.83 15.04
N ARG A 12 5.25 3.95 15.66
CA ARG A 12 5.18 5.28 15.01
C ARG A 12 4.32 5.31 13.75
N GLY A 13 3.23 4.53 13.71
CA GLY A 13 2.33 4.46 12.56
C GLY A 13 2.91 3.70 11.36
N ALA A 14 4.06 3.03 11.52
CA ALA A 14 4.59 2.12 10.51
C ALA A 14 3.67 0.92 10.30
N PHE A 15 3.71 0.38 9.09
CA PHE A 15 3.04 -0.87 8.79
C PHE A 15 3.68 -1.56 7.60
N VAL A 16 3.46 -2.87 7.53
CA VAL A 16 3.63 -3.66 6.31
C VAL A 16 2.27 -4.23 5.96
N ARG A 17 1.83 -4.01 4.72
CA ARG A 17 0.51 -4.40 4.22
C ARG A 17 0.70 -5.21 2.94
N LEU A 18 0.13 -6.40 2.90
CA LEU A 18 -0.03 -7.19 1.68
C LEU A 18 -1.41 -6.91 1.10
N VAL A 19 -1.43 -6.46 -0.14
CA VAL A 19 -2.63 -6.13 -0.91
C VAL A 19 -2.71 -7.08 -2.10
N ARG A 20 -3.88 -7.68 -2.34
CA ARG A 20 -4.18 -8.44 -3.56
C ARG A 20 -4.83 -7.48 -4.55
N LEU A 21 -4.25 -7.37 -5.74
CA LEU A 21 -4.69 -6.46 -6.80
C LEU A 21 -5.70 -7.16 -7.73
N ASP A 22 -5.36 -8.38 -8.16
CA ASP A 22 -6.15 -9.25 -9.03
C ASP A 22 -5.90 -10.73 -8.67
N SER A 23 -6.42 -11.69 -9.44
CA SER A 23 -6.43 -13.12 -9.09
C SER A 23 -5.03 -13.68 -8.77
N ASP A 24 -3.96 -13.15 -9.37
CA ASP A 24 -2.57 -13.57 -9.15
C ASP A 24 -1.59 -12.42 -8.83
N ASP A 25 -2.07 -11.18 -8.76
CA ASP A 25 -1.23 -10.00 -8.55
C ASP A 25 -1.32 -9.51 -7.10
N TYR A 26 -0.16 -9.27 -6.48
CA TYR A 26 -0.04 -8.74 -5.13
C TYR A 26 0.88 -7.53 -5.08
N ALA A 27 0.65 -6.64 -4.12
CA ALA A 27 1.54 -5.56 -3.75
C ALA A 27 1.86 -5.63 -2.26
N VAL A 28 3.09 -5.33 -1.91
CA VAL A 28 3.52 -5.10 -0.52
C VAL A 28 3.71 -3.61 -0.36
N ILE A 29 2.94 -2.99 0.52
CA ILE A 29 3.06 -1.58 0.90
C ILE A 29 3.72 -1.52 2.27
N VAL A 30 4.76 -0.70 2.40
CA VAL A 30 5.52 -0.49 3.62
C VAL A 30 5.51 0.99 3.97
N ARG A 31 5.07 1.33 5.18
CA ARG A 31 5.26 2.66 5.74
C ARG A 31 6.43 2.64 6.71
N ASN A 32 7.47 3.40 6.41
CA ASN A 32 8.68 3.44 7.21
C ASN A 32 8.43 4.21 8.52
N PRO A 33 8.81 3.67 9.70
CA PRO A 33 8.68 4.36 10.99
C PRO A 33 9.56 5.60 11.16
N GLU A 34 10.60 5.79 10.34
CA GLU A 34 11.58 6.87 10.50
C GLU A 34 11.15 8.18 9.86
N ASP A 35 10.64 8.12 8.63
CA ASP A 35 10.28 9.28 7.83
C ASP A 35 8.79 9.29 7.42
N GLY A 36 8.05 8.24 7.76
CA GLY A 36 6.64 8.08 7.40
C GLY A 36 6.41 7.83 5.90
N ARG A 37 7.46 7.64 5.10
CA ARG A 37 7.35 7.44 3.65
C ARG A 37 6.78 6.07 3.33
N LEU A 38 6.01 6.04 2.24
CA LEU A 38 5.45 4.82 1.69
C LEU A 38 6.38 4.27 0.61
N HIS A 39 6.66 2.99 0.73
CA HIS A 39 7.32 2.18 -0.28
C HIS A 39 6.37 1.09 -0.73
N HIS A 40 6.46 0.70 -1.99
CA HIS A 40 5.70 -0.44 -2.49
C HIS A 40 6.61 -1.38 -3.26
N ARG A 41 6.22 -2.65 -3.33
CA ARG A 41 6.81 -3.64 -4.23
C ARG A 41 5.75 -4.57 -4.78
N TYR A 42 5.76 -4.74 -6.09
CA TYR A 42 4.82 -5.60 -6.79
C TYR A 42 5.31 -7.03 -6.90
N ILE A 43 4.36 -7.96 -6.85
CA ILE A 43 4.55 -9.40 -6.94
C ILE A 43 3.45 -9.91 -7.88
N GLY A 44 3.77 -10.01 -9.17
CA GLY A 44 2.83 -10.43 -10.19
C GLY A 44 3.44 -10.40 -11.59
N PRO A 45 2.82 -11.07 -12.58
CA PRO A 45 3.25 -11.04 -13.97
C PRO A 45 2.98 -9.70 -14.69
N ASP A 46 2.07 -8.86 -14.21
CA ASP A 46 1.69 -7.59 -14.87
C ASP A 46 2.04 -6.36 -14.01
N GLN A 47 3.10 -5.66 -14.43
CA GLN A 47 3.58 -4.47 -13.73
C GLN A 47 2.69 -3.23 -13.96
N THR A 48 1.96 -3.16 -15.08
CA THR A 48 1.15 -1.98 -15.45
C THR A 48 -0.03 -1.81 -14.50
N LYS A 49 -0.73 -2.90 -14.20
CA LYS A 49 -1.84 -2.92 -13.22
C LYS A 49 -1.38 -2.55 -11.82
N ALA A 50 -0.13 -2.87 -11.53
CA ALA A 50 0.49 -2.63 -10.24
C ALA A 50 0.63 -1.13 -9.99
N ASP A 51 1.16 -0.39 -10.97
CA ASP A 51 1.31 1.07 -10.94
C ASP A 51 -0.03 1.80 -10.76
N GLU A 52 -1.08 1.40 -11.48
CA GLU A 52 -2.42 2.00 -11.33
C GLU A 52 -2.99 1.86 -9.91
N VAL A 53 -2.78 0.71 -9.25
CA VAL A 53 -3.28 0.50 -7.90
C VAL A 53 -2.46 1.25 -6.85
N PHE A 54 -1.16 1.43 -7.06
CA PHE A 54 -0.35 2.23 -6.16
C PHE A 54 -0.73 3.71 -6.17
N ASP A 55 -0.98 4.28 -7.35
CA ASP A 55 -1.44 5.66 -7.47
C ASP A 55 -2.79 5.86 -6.75
N GLN A 56 -3.65 4.84 -6.80
CA GLN A 56 -4.92 4.84 -6.09
C GLN A 56 -4.74 4.77 -4.56
N GLU A 57 -3.89 3.89 -4.03
CA GLU A 57 -3.61 3.79 -2.58
C GLU A 57 -2.90 5.03 -2.04
N SER A 58 -1.94 5.58 -2.78
CA SER A 58 -1.24 6.82 -2.37
C SER A 58 -2.23 7.97 -2.25
N SER A 59 -3.15 8.11 -3.22
CA SER A 59 -4.20 9.13 -3.19
C SER A 59 -5.18 8.96 -2.03
N LEU A 60 -5.50 7.71 -1.64
CA LEU A 60 -6.38 7.43 -0.51
C LEU A 60 -5.70 7.76 0.83
N LEU A 61 -4.44 7.38 1.00
CA LEU A 61 -3.67 7.65 2.21
C LEU A 61 -3.38 9.14 2.41
N GLU A 62 -3.18 9.90 1.33
CA GLU A 62 -3.08 11.37 1.41
C GLU A 62 -4.40 12.01 1.86
N LYS A 63 -5.54 11.48 1.41
CA LYS A 63 -6.87 11.97 1.83
C LYS A 63 -7.18 11.63 3.28
N GLU A 64 -6.90 10.40 3.73
CA GLU A 64 -7.06 10.02 5.14
C GLU A 64 -6.17 10.88 6.06
N SER A 65 -4.93 11.19 5.63
CA SER A 65 -4.02 12.06 6.40
C SER A 65 -4.45 13.54 6.42
N ALA A 66 -5.27 13.97 5.46
CA ALA A 66 -5.81 15.34 5.38
C ALA A 66 -7.10 15.50 6.20
N GLU A 67 -7.86 14.43 6.40
CA GLU A 67 -9.13 14.44 7.14
C GLU A 67 -8.93 14.25 8.66
N GLU A 68 -7.75 13.79 9.10
CA GLU A 68 -7.33 13.76 10.51
C GLU A 68 -6.72 15.10 11.04
N ARG A 69 -6.73 16.18 10.25
CA ARG A 69 -6.27 17.54 10.65
C ARG A 69 -7.42 18.52 10.82
#